data_AF-A0A925PF73-F1
#
_entry.id   AF-A0A925PF73-F1
#
_cell.length_a   1.000
_cell.length_b   1.000
_cell.length_c   1.000
_cell.angle_alpha   90.00
_cell.angle_beta   90.00
_cell.angle_gamma   90.00
#
_symmetry.space_group_name_H-M   'P 1'
#
loop_
_entity.id
_entity.type
_entity.pdbx_description
1 polymer ?
#
loop_
_entity_poly.entity_id
_entity_poly.type
_entity_poly.pdbx_seq_one_letter_code
_entity_poly.pdbx_strand_id
1 'polypeptide(L)'
;MDRTPLMPKATAVWLVDNTSLTFEQIAEFCGLHVLEVKGIADGDVAHGIKGMDPISSGQLSREEIATAELTPAHRLKLSEPKVEVPEVKTKRGPRYTPVSRRQDRPNAILWLLKNHPELKDSQIMRLVGTTKPTIIAIRERGHWNSPNLVAQDPVTLGLCSQIDLDAEVKKAAGRLERERKEAGIVEPPKAGTLVPTEESIAAAPPPEPERPMATMLAQEARAAMAAPDEEEETPDVDSVFARLKDLKRTDAPSE
;
A
#
# COMPACT_ATOMS: atom_id res chain seq x y z
N MET A 1 13.37 22.45 -32.86
CA MET A 1 12.56 22.89 -31.70
C MET A 1 12.50 24.39 -31.78
N ASP A 2 11.44 24.91 -32.37
CA ASP A 2 11.25 26.34 -32.59
C ASP A 2 10.98 26.98 -31.24
N ARG A 3 12.02 27.58 -30.67
CA ARG A 3 12.02 28.09 -29.31
C ARG A 3 11.49 29.52 -29.32
N THR A 4 10.17 29.64 -29.25
CA THR A 4 9.46 30.93 -29.18
C THR A 4 9.56 31.55 -27.78
N PRO A 5 9.50 32.90 -27.67
CA PRO A 5 9.42 33.59 -26.38
C PRO A 5 8.17 33.18 -25.58
N LEU A 6 8.23 33.35 -24.25
CA LEU A 6 7.17 32.90 -23.33
C LEU A 6 5.81 33.60 -23.58
N MET A 7 5.83 34.85 -24.05
CA MET A 7 4.64 35.66 -24.34
C MET A 7 4.79 36.37 -25.70
N PRO A 8 4.65 35.65 -26.83
CA PRO A 8 5.08 36.14 -28.14
C PRO A 8 4.37 37.42 -28.59
N LYS A 9 3.07 37.58 -28.30
CA LYS A 9 2.32 38.80 -28.65
C LYS A 9 2.74 40.01 -27.82
N ALA A 10 2.96 39.82 -26.51
CA ALA A 10 3.41 40.91 -25.64
C ALA A 10 4.85 41.32 -25.92
N THR A 11 5.71 40.35 -26.25
CA THR A 11 7.08 40.62 -26.68
C THR A 11 7.13 41.31 -28.04
N ALA A 12 6.26 40.94 -28.99
CA ALA A 12 6.15 41.61 -30.28
C ALA A 12 5.74 43.08 -30.15
N VAL A 13 4.73 43.40 -29.32
CA VAL A 13 4.33 44.79 -29.02
C VAL A 13 5.53 45.59 -28.52
N TRP A 14 6.28 45.04 -27.56
CA TRP A 14 7.45 45.73 -27.01
C TRP A 14 8.55 45.94 -28.06
N LEU A 15 8.85 44.92 -28.88
CA LEU A 15 9.88 45.01 -29.93
C LEU A 15 9.51 46.04 -30.99
N VAL A 16 8.25 46.07 -31.44
CA VAL A 16 7.76 47.06 -32.41
C VAL A 16 7.91 48.49 -31.89
N ASP A 17 7.61 48.73 -30.61
CA ASP A 17 7.64 50.08 -30.02
C ASP A 17 9.04 50.56 -29.61
N ASN A 18 9.97 49.65 -29.30
CA ASN A 18 11.24 49.99 -28.65
C ASN A 18 12.49 49.66 -29.48
N THR A 19 12.35 49.04 -30.66
CA THR A 19 13.49 48.66 -31.51
C THR A 19 13.24 49.06 -32.96
N SER A 20 14.30 49.13 -33.76
CA SER A 20 14.22 49.41 -35.21
C SER A 20 14.24 48.14 -36.09
N LEU A 21 13.85 47.01 -35.51
CA LEU A 21 13.81 45.71 -36.19
C LEU A 21 12.76 45.66 -37.29
N THR A 22 13.02 44.85 -38.32
CA THR A 22 12.04 44.60 -39.38
C THR A 22 10.88 43.72 -38.88
N PHE A 23 9.70 43.88 -39.48
CA PHE A 23 8.54 43.06 -39.15
C PHE A 23 8.78 41.57 -39.40
N GLU A 24 9.64 41.21 -40.36
CA GLU A 24 10.03 39.83 -40.64
C GLU A 24 10.88 39.25 -39.51
N GLN A 25 11.85 40.00 -38.98
CA GLN A 25 12.68 39.58 -37.84
C GLN A 25 11.85 39.37 -36.57
N ILE A 26 10.92 40.28 -36.29
CA ILE A 26 10.01 40.17 -35.14
C ILE A 26 9.06 38.98 -35.31
N ALA A 27 8.52 38.79 -36.51
CA ALA A 27 7.64 37.67 -36.84
C ALA A 27 8.34 36.32 -36.64
N GLU A 28 9.56 36.17 -37.17
CA GLU A 28 10.35 34.95 -37.02
C GLU A 28 10.70 34.66 -35.56
N PHE A 29 11.11 35.69 -34.80
CA PHE A 29 11.47 35.54 -33.39
C PHE A 29 10.27 35.16 -32.51
N CYS A 30 9.12 35.82 -32.69
CA CYS A 30 7.92 35.58 -31.91
C CYS A 30 7.10 34.39 -32.42
N GLY A 31 7.44 33.80 -33.58
CA GLY A 31 6.64 32.76 -34.22
C GLY A 31 5.26 33.25 -34.68
N LEU A 32 5.15 34.53 -35.03
CA LEU A 32 3.93 35.18 -35.51
C LEU A 32 4.01 35.41 -37.02
N HIS A 33 2.87 35.63 -37.68
CA HIS A 33 2.89 36.01 -39.09
C HIS A 33 3.23 37.50 -39.24
N VAL A 34 3.92 37.88 -40.33
CA VAL A 34 4.31 39.29 -40.59
C VAL A 34 3.10 40.24 -40.57
N LEU A 35 1.94 39.78 -41.06
CA LEU A 35 0.68 40.54 -41.01
C LEU A 35 0.17 40.78 -39.59
N GLU A 36 0.39 39.86 -38.65
CA GLU A 36 0.03 40.07 -37.25
C GLU A 36 0.94 41.12 -36.61
N VAL A 37 2.24 41.09 -36.90
CA VAL A 37 3.18 42.10 -36.43
C VAL A 37 2.87 43.48 -37.02
N LYS A 38 2.50 43.54 -38.30
CA LYS A 38 2.04 44.78 -38.93
C LYS A 38 0.75 45.29 -38.28
N GLY A 39 -0.22 44.41 -38.03
CA GLY A 39 -1.45 44.77 -37.32
C GLY A 39 -1.20 45.24 -35.88
N ILE A 40 -0.16 44.74 -35.22
CA ILE A 40 0.28 45.24 -33.91
C ILE A 40 0.87 46.66 -34.04
N ALA A 41 1.70 46.90 -35.05
CA ALA A 41 2.28 48.22 -35.33
C ALA A 41 1.21 49.27 -35.71
N ASP A 42 0.20 48.86 -36.47
CA ASP A 42 -0.94 49.70 -36.85
C ASP A 42 -1.93 49.90 -35.68
N GLY A 43 -1.76 49.14 -34.58
CA GLY A 43 -2.62 49.19 -33.40
C GLY A 43 -3.94 48.43 -33.54
N ASP A 44 -4.22 47.79 -34.67
CA ASP A 44 -5.44 47.00 -34.90
C ASP A 44 -5.46 45.68 -34.12
N VAL A 45 -4.28 45.08 -33.91
CA VAL A 45 -4.10 43.80 -33.21
C VAL A 45 -3.47 44.03 -31.84
N ALA A 46 -3.89 43.26 -30.84
CA ALA A 46 -3.35 43.31 -29.46
C ALA A 46 -3.72 44.57 -28.64
N HIS A 47 -4.83 45.24 -28.97
CA HIS A 47 -5.40 46.31 -28.14
C HIS A 47 -5.53 45.88 -26.66
N GLY A 48 -4.85 46.59 -25.77
CA GLY A 48 -4.86 46.34 -24.32
C GLY A 48 -3.80 45.35 -23.81
N ILE A 49 -2.96 44.76 -24.68
CA ILE A 49 -1.81 43.96 -24.25
C ILE A 49 -0.67 44.91 -23.88
N LYS A 50 -0.17 44.83 -22.64
CA LYS A 50 1.02 45.58 -22.22
C LYS A 50 2.27 44.87 -22.77
N GLY A 51 3.10 45.62 -23.49
CA GLY A 51 4.38 45.14 -23.98
C GLY A 51 5.25 44.61 -22.84
N MET A 52 5.85 43.43 -23.05
CA MET A 52 6.75 42.81 -22.09
C MET A 52 8.18 42.86 -22.62
N ASP A 53 9.08 43.48 -21.86
CA ASP A 53 10.48 43.59 -22.21
C ASP A 53 11.18 42.21 -22.21
N PRO A 54 11.65 41.73 -23.38
CA PRO A 54 12.38 40.46 -23.48
C PRO A 54 13.78 40.52 -22.85
N ILE A 55 14.37 41.71 -22.67
CA ILE A 55 15.67 41.89 -22.02
C ILE A 55 15.53 41.70 -20.52
N SER A 56 14.56 42.37 -19.90
CA SER A 56 14.23 42.20 -18.48
C SER A 56 13.79 40.76 -18.15
N SER A 57 13.18 40.07 -19.12
CA SER A 57 12.78 38.66 -19.00
C SER A 57 13.95 37.67 -19.19
N GLY A 58 15.14 38.16 -19.54
CA GLY A 58 16.32 37.33 -19.83
C GLY A 58 16.19 36.47 -21.10
N GLN A 59 15.28 36.83 -22.00
CA GLN A 59 15.02 36.10 -23.25
C GLN A 59 15.85 36.64 -24.42
N LEU A 60 16.21 37.92 -24.41
CA LEU A 60 17.12 38.55 -25.38
C LEU A 60 18.22 39.35 -24.67
N SER A 61 19.39 39.44 -25.30
CA SER A 61 20.43 40.37 -24.86
C SER A 61 20.33 41.69 -25.64
N ARG A 62 20.80 42.77 -25.04
CA ARG A 62 20.85 44.09 -25.71
C ARG A 62 21.81 44.08 -26.91
N GLU A 63 22.87 43.29 -26.84
CA GLU A 63 23.86 43.13 -27.90
C GLU A 63 23.26 42.42 -29.14
N GLU A 64 22.41 41.43 -28.92
CA GLU A 64 21.72 40.71 -29.99
C GLU A 64 20.76 41.64 -30.74
N ILE A 65 20.01 42.47 -30.02
CA ILE A 65 19.11 43.47 -30.63
C ILE A 65 19.92 44.48 -31.46
N ALA A 66 21.01 45.03 -30.91
CA ALA A 66 21.84 46.00 -31.63
C ALA A 66 22.45 45.41 -32.93
N THR A 67 22.83 44.13 -32.91
CA THR A 67 23.34 43.43 -34.10
C THR A 67 22.24 43.22 -35.14
N ALA A 68 21.03 42.88 -34.69
CA ALA A 68 19.87 42.68 -35.53
C ALA A 68 19.32 43.97 -36.15
N GLU A 69 19.44 45.10 -35.44
CA GLU A 69 19.10 46.44 -35.96
C GLU A 69 20.06 46.88 -37.07
N LEU A 70 21.34 46.50 -36.97
CA LEU A 70 22.34 46.85 -37.99
C LEU A 70 22.20 45.97 -39.26
N THR A 71 21.68 44.76 -39.12
CA THR A 71 21.59 43.77 -40.21
C THR A 71 20.17 43.22 -40.35
N PRO A 72 19.38 43.69 -41.32
CA PRO A 72 17.99 43.24 -41.53
C PRO A 72 17.82 41.73 -41.80
N ALA A 73 18.86 41.06 -42.29
CA ALA A 73 18.86 39.61 -42.56
C ALA A 73 19.22 38.76 -41.33
N HIS A 74 19.59 39.38 -40.21
CA HIS A 74 19.99 38.66 -38.99
C HIS A 74 18.78 38.15 -38.23
N ARG A 75 18.81 36.88 -37.82
CA ARG A 75 17.74 36.22 -37.08
C ARG A 75 18.05 36.24 -35.60
N LEU A 76 17.14 36.83 -34.82
CA LEU A 76 17.25 36.90 -33.36
C LEU A 76 17.21 35.50 -32.75
N LYS A 77 18.16 35.23 -31.85
CA LYS A 77 18.20 33.97 -31.10
C LYS A 77 17.81 34.17 -29.64
N LEU A 78 16.93 33.30 -29.14
CA LEU A 78 16.52 33.32 -27.73
C LEU A 78 17.69 32.91 -26.83
N SER A 79 17.94 33.69 -25.79
CA SER A 79 18.96 33.40 -24.78
C SER A 79 18.60 32.14 -23.98
N GLU A 80 19.61 31.37 -23.57
CA GLU A 80 19.39 30.19 -22.72
C GLU A 80 18.92 30.60 -21.32
N PRO A 81 17.94 29.86 -20.74
CA PRO A 81 17.42 30.22 -19.44
C PRO A 81 18.50 29.96 -18.39
N LYS A 82 18.89 30.99 -17.63
CA LYS A 82 19.94 30.88 -16.60
C LYS A 82 19.51 30.03 -15.39
N VAL A 83 18.21 29.75 -15.25
CA VAL A 83 17.64 29.00 -14.13
C VAL A 83 16.83 27.82 -14.67
N GLU A 84 17.32 26.61 -14.43
CA GLU A 84 16.56 25.38 -14.63
C GLU A 84 15.56 25.22 -13.48
N VAL A 85 14.28 25.41 -13.76
CA VAL A 85 13.23 25.13 -12.78
C VAL A 85 12.99 23.62 -12.76
N PRO A 86 13.19 22.92 -11.64
CA PRO A 86 12.89 21.49 -11.56
C PRO A 86 11.39 21.27 -11.76
N GLU A 87 11.05 20.24 -12.55
CA GLU A 87 9.65 19.88 -12.80
C GLU A 87 8.93 19.57 -11.48
N VAL A 88 7.93 20.38 -11.14
CA VAL A 88 7.08 20.14 -9.98
C VAL A 88 6.24 18.91 -10.27
N LYS A 89 6.63 17.75 -9.71
CA LYS A 89 5.83 16.53 -9.76
C LYS A 89 4.47 16.79 -9.10
N THR A 90 3.46 17.04 -9.91
CA THR A 90 2.09 17.21 -9.41
C THR A 90 1.66 15.90 -8.75
N LYS A 91 1.29 15.98 -7.47
CA LYS A 91 0.75 14.82 -6.76
C LYS A 91 -0.55 14.42 -7.46
N ARG A 92 -0.69 13.13 -7.79
CA ARG A 92 -1.91 12.58 -8.40
C ARG A 92 -3.10 12.92 -7.50
N GLY A 93 -3.94 13.86 -7.94
CA GLY A 93 -5.15 14.25 -7.22
C GLY A 93 -6.20 13.13 -7.22
N PRO A 94 -7.26 13.26 -6.39
CA PRO A 94 -8.35 12.30 -6.37
C PRO A 94 -8.98 12.15 -7.76
N ARG A 95 -8.92 10.95 -8.33
CA ARG A 95 -9.52 10.67 -9.64
C ARG A 95 -11.04 10.67 -9.50
N TYR A 96 -11.73 11.55 -10.25
CA TYR A 96 -13.19 11.54 -10.31
C TYR A 96 -13.65 10.18 -10.84
N THR A 97 -14.55 9.51 -10.11
CA THR A 97 -15.16 8.27 -10.57
C THR A 97 -16.54 8.60 -11.16
N PRO A 98 -16.80 8.25 -12.43
CA PRO A 98 -18.08 8.49 -13.07
C PRO A 98 -19.20 7.75 -12.35
N VAL A 99 -20.45 8.25 -12.46
CA VAL A 99 -21.62 7.76 -11.71
C VAL A 99 -21.82 6.24 -11.85
N SER A 100 -21.61 5.69 -13.05
CA SER A 100 -21.72 4.26 -13.34
C SER A 100 -20.78 3.40 -12.49
N ARG A 101 -19.58 3.91 -12.19
CA ARG A 101 -18.53 3.19 -11.45
C ARG A 101 -18.49 3.54 -9.96
N ARG A 102 -19.50 4.24 -9.43
CA ARG A 102 -19.54 4.60 -8.01
C ARG A 102 -19.78 3.40 -7.10
N GLN A 103 -20.47 2.37 -7.59
CA GLN A 103 -20.72 1.12 -6.86
C GLN A 103 -19.45 0.26 -6.72
N ASP A 104 -18.44 0.50 -7.56
CA ASP A 104 -17.16 -0.23 -7.52
C ASP A 104 -16.35 0.13 -6.27
N ARG A 105 -16.49 1.37 -5.77
CA ARG A 105 -15.78 1.84 -4.56
C ARG A 105 -16.19 1.10 -3.29
N PRO A 106 -17.49 0.95 -2.93
CA PRO A 106 -17.87 0.19 -1.75
C PRO A 106 -17.58 -1.31 -1.90
N ASN A 107 -17.67 -1.87 -3.11
CA ASN A 107 -17.26 -3.24 -3.42
C ASN A 107 -15.77 -3.49 -3.17
N ALA A 108 -14.92 -2.55 -3.60
CA ALA A 108 -13.47 -2.56 -3.36
C ALA A 108 -13.11 -2.45 -1.87
N ILE A 109 -13.80 -1.59 -1.12
CA ILE A 109 -13.57 -1.44 0.33
C ILE A 109 -13.91 -2.75 1.05
N LEU A 110 -15.03 -3.39 0.69
CA LEU A 110 -15.43 -4.66 1.29
C LEU A 110 -14.38 -5.76 1.03
N TRP A 111 -13.81 -5.80 -0.17
CA TRP A 111 -12.73 -6.73 -0.50
C TRP A 111 -11.45 -6.46 0.30
N LEU A 112 -11.04 -5.20 0.42
CA LEU A 112 -9.86 -4.81 1.21
C LEU A 112 -10.02 -5.17 2.68
N LEU A 113 -11.20 -4.92 3.27
CA LEU A 113 -11.48 -5.26 4.67
C LEU A 113 -11.48 -6.77 4.92
N LYS A 114 -11.89 -7.58 3.94
CA LYS A 114 -11.92 -9.05 4.05
C LYS A 114 -10.54 -9.68 3.86
N ASN A 115 -9.78 -9.26 2.85
CA ASN A 115 -8.52 -9.89 2.48
C ASN A 115 -7.31 -9.29 3.20
N HIS A 116 -7.35 -7.97 3.48
CA HIS A 116 -6.24 -7.25 4.10
C HIS A 116 -6.72 -6.49 5.35
N PRO A 117 -7.06 -7.19 6.45
CA PRO A 117 -7.43 -6.54 7.71
C PRO A 117 -6.28 -5.75 8.35
N GLU A 118 -5.05 -6.00 7.91
CA GLU A 118 -3.83 -5.29 8.29
C GLU A 118 -3.75 -3.84 7.77
N LEU A 119 -4.55 -3.48 6.76
CA LEU A 119 -4.58 -2.13 6.21
C LEU A 119 -5.32 -1.16 7.13
N LYS A 120 -4.69 -0.02 7.42
CA LYS A 120 -5.33 1.10 8.15
C LYS A 120 -6.28 1.85 7.22
N ASP A 121 -7.35 2.44 7.78
CA ASP A 121 -8.31 3.25 7.01
C ASP A 121 -7.63 4.34 6.15
N SER A 122 -6.56 4.97 6.64
CA SER A 122 -5.78 5.97 5.88
C SER A 122 -5.13 5.41 4.61
N GLN A 123 -4.78 4.12 4.63
CA GLN A 123 -4.20 3.40 3.50
C GLN A 123 -5.29 3.08 2.47
N ILE A 124 -6.44 2.59 2.94
CA ILE A 124 -7.63 2.32 2.13
C ILE A 124 -8.13 3.61 1.45
N MET A 125 -8.14 4.74 2.16
CA MET A 125 -8.48 6.05 1.60
C MET A 125 -7.57 6.45 0.43
N ARG A 126 -6.27 6.14 0.50
CA ARG A 126 -5.30 6.47 -0.56
C ARG A 126 -5.45 5.56 -1.78
N LEU A 127 -5.73 4.27 -1.57
CA LEU A 127 -5.90 3.29 -2.64
C LEU A 127 -7.20 3.49 -3.41
N VAL A 128 -8.33 3.67 -2.70
CA VAL A 128 -9.67 3.72 -3.32
C VAL A 128 -10.13 5.16 -3.58
N GLY A 129 -9.54 6.15 -2.92
CA GLY A 129 -9.96 7.56 -3.02
C GLY A 129 -11.31 7.82 -2.35
N THR A 130 -11.63 7.09 -1.29
CA THR A 130 -12.87 7.20 -0.50
C THR A 130 -12.64 8.01 0.79
N THR A 131 -13.71 8.23 1.57
CA THR A 131 -13.64 8.91 2.87
C THR A 131 -13.76 7.92 4.03
N LYS A 132 -13.18 8.28 5.18
CA LYS A 132 -13.24 7.50 6.43
C LYS A 132 -14.68 7.11 6.86
N PRO A 133 -15.69 8.01 6.87
CA PRO A 133 -17.05 7.63 7.26
C PRO A 133 -17.64 6.56 6.33
N THR A 134 -17.30 6.57 5.03
CA THR A 134 -17.74 5.51 4.11
C THR A 134 -17.12 4.16 4.44
N ILE A 135 -15.84 4.12 4.84
CA ILE A 135 -15.16 2.89 5.28
C ILE A 135 -15.83 2.33 6.54
N ILE A 136 -16.10 3.19 7.52
CA ILE A 136 -16.78 2.80 8.77
C ILE A 136 -18.19 2.27 8.47
N ALA A 137 -18.98 2.97 7.65
CA ALA A 137 -20.32 2.52 7.27
C ALA A 137 -20.32 1.14 6.59
N ILE A 138 -19.29 0.80 5.81
CA ILE A 138 -19.18 -0.53 5.18
C ILE A 138 -18.74 -1.58 6.20
N ARG A 139 -17.82 -1.24 7.11
CA ARG A 139 -17.38 -2.11 8.21
C ARG A 139 -18.55 -2.50 9.12
N GLU A 140 -19.41 -1.53 9.43
CA GLU A 140 -20.60 -1.68 10.28
C GLU A 140 -21.84 -2.14 9.51
N ARG A 141 -21.75 -2.34 8.18
CA ARG A 141 -22.89 -2.64 7.30
C ARG A 141 -24.03 -1.59 7.36
N GLY A 142 -23.70 -0.36 7.73
CA GLY A 142 -24.60 0.81 7.73
C GLY A 142 -24.65 1.59 6.41
N HIS A 143 -23.99 1.10 5.34
CA HIS A 143 -24.14 1.68 4.01
C HIS A 143 -25.53 1.37 3.44
N TRP A 144 -26.17 2.32 2.74
CA TRP A 144 -27.52 2.14 2.19
C TRP A 144 -27.65 0.92 1.25
N ASN A 145 -26.56 0.57 0.56
CA ASN A 145 -26.50 -0.58 -0.35
C ASN A 145 -25.76 -1.81 0.24
N SER A 146 -25.62 -1.89 1.57
CA SER A 146 -24.91 -3.01 2.24
C SER A 146 -25.35 -4.43 1.81
N PRO A 147 -26.65 -4.74 1.60
CA PRO A 147 -27.04 -6.11 1.24
C PRO A 147 -26.60 -6.54 -0.15
N ASN A 148 -26.37 -5.61 -1.09
CA ASN A 148 -26.00 -5.93 -2.47
C ASN A 148 -24.49 -5.77 -2.75
N LEU A 149 -23.67 -5.53 -1.72
CA LEU A 149 -22.23 -5.34 -1.90
C LEU A 149 -21.55 -6.67 -2.25
N VAL A 150 -20.72 -6.64 -3.29
CA VAL A 150 -19.91 -7.77 -3.71
C VAL A 150 -18.44 -7.43 -3.46
N ALA A 151 -17.71 -8.31 -2.80
CA ALA A 151 -16.28 -8.10 -2.58
C ALA A 151 -15.53 -8.28 -3.91
N GLN A 152 -15.05 -7.18 -4.50
CA GLN A 152 -14.29 -7.16 -5.75
C GLN A 152 -12.94 -6.49 -5.56
N ASP A 153 -11.92 -6.98 -6.24
CA ASP A 153 -10.54 -6.51 -6.10
C ASP A 153 -10.38 -5.07 -6.67
N PRO A 154 -9.87 -4.09 -5.90
CA PRO A 154 -9.63 -2.73 -6.36
C PRO A 154 -8.70 -2.61 -7.57
N VAL A 155 -7.79 -3.57 -7.80
CA VAL A 155 -6.90 -3.59 -8.96
C VAL A 155 -7.67 -3.92 -10.23
N THR A 156 -8.53 -4.95 -10.17
CA THR A 156 -9.40 -5.33 -11.31
C THR A 156 -10.38 -4.22 -11.70
N LEU A 157 -10.81 -3.42 -10.70
CA LEU A 157 -11.69 -2.27 -10.90
C LEU A 157 -10.94 -1.02 -11.41
N GLY A 158 -9.61 -1.06 -11.49
CA GLY A 158 -8.76 0.04 -11.94
C GLY A 158 -8.70 1.23 -10.96
N LEU A 159 -9.02 0.99 -9.68
CA LEU A 159 -8.98 2.00 -8.63
C LEU A 159 -7.55 2.21 -8.11
N CYS A 160 -6.79 1.12 -7.94
CA CYS A 160 -5.38 1.15 -7.59
C CYS A 160 -4.56 0.31 -8.58
N SER A 161 -3.25 0.56 -8.67
CA SER A 161 -2.33 -0.34 -9.38
C SER A 161 -1.90 -1.48 -8.46
N GLN A 162 -1.48 -2.61 -9.05
CA GLN A 162 -0.92 -3.73 -8.28
C GLN A 162 0.27 -3.29 -7.43
N ILE A 163 1.13 -2.45 -8.00
CA ILE A 163 2.32 -1.91 -7.33
C ILE A 163 1.92 -1.09 -6.09
N ASP A 164 0.87 -0.27 -6.20
CA ASP A 164 0.41 0.56 -5.09
C ASP A 164 -0.20 -0.29 -3.97
N LEU A 165 -0.96 -1.34 -4.32
CA LEU A 165 -1.54 -2.28 -3.36
C LEU A 165 -0.45 -3.03 -2.60
N ASP A 166 0.49 -3.64 -3.32
CA ASP A 166 1.60 -4.41 -2.73
C ASP A 166 2.49 -3.53 -1.84
N ALA A 167 2.78 -2.29 -2.28
CA ALA A 167 3.55 -1.34 -1.51
C ALA A 167 2.86 -0.97 -0.19
N GLU A 168 1.54 -0.85 -0.19
CA GLU A 168 0.78 -0.46 0.99
C GLU A 168 0.56 -1.63 1.96
N VAL A 169 0.39 -2.84 1.44
CA VAL A 169 0.37 -4.10 2.20
C VAL A 169 1.73 -4.33 2.87
N LYS A 170 2.84 -4.17 2.14
CA LYS A 170 4.19 -4.30 2.72
C LYS A 170 4.44 -3.30 3.85
N LYS A 171 3.98 -2.05 3.71
CA LYS A 171 4.05 -1.05 4.78
C LYS A 171 3.17 -1.41 5.97
N ALA A 172 1.99 -1.99 5.73
CA ALA A 172 1.10 -2.43 6.79
C ALA A 172 1.67 -3.60 7.57
N ALA A 173 2.22 -4.61 6.87
CA ALA A 173 2.89 -5.75 7.46
C ALA A 173 4.10 -5.33 8.31
N GLY A 174 4.99 -4.50 7.77
CA GLY A 174 6.16 -4.02 8.52
C GLY A 174 5.80 -3.15 9.74
N ARG A 175 4.69 -2.42 9.68
CA ARG A 175 4.16 -1.70 10.85
C ARG A 175 3.65 -2.67 11.90
N LEU A 176 2.85 -3.66 11.50
CA LEU A 176 2.30 -4.67 12.41
C LEU A 176 3.42 -5.49 13.07
N GLU A 177 4.47 -5.82 12.33
CA GLU A 177 5.66 -6.49 12.87
C GLU A 177 6.37 -5.63 13.92
N ARG A 178 6.53 -4.32 13.66
CA ARG A 178 7.09 -3.38 14.66
C ARG A 178 6.19 -3.28 15.90
N GLU A 179 4.89 -3.12 15.72
CA GLU A 179 3.91 -3.07 16.82
C GLU A 179 3.91 -4.38 17.63
N ARG A 180 4.03 -5.55 16.97
CA ARG A 180 4.19 -6.85 17.63
C ARG A 180 5.50 -6.94 18.43
N LYS A 181 6.61 -6.45 17.87
CA LYS A 181 7.92 -6.41 18.54
C LYS A 181 7.92 -5.49 19.76
N GLU A 182 7.25 -4.33 19.64
CA GLU A 182 7.07 -3.37 20.74
C GLU A 182 6.12 -3.91 21.83
N ALA A 183 5.11 -4.69 21.46
CA ALA A 183 4.17 -5.30 22.40
C ALA A 183 4.72 -6.56 23.11
N GLY A 184 5.90 -7.07 22.72
CA GLY A 184 6.52 -8.24 23.35
C GLY A 184 5.74 -9.56 23.18
N ILE A 185 4.75 -9.60 22.29
CA ILE A 185 3.92 -10.78 22.04
C ILE A 185 4.63 -11.68 21.02
N VAL A 186 5.41 -12.63 21.52
CA VAL A 186 5.85 -13.80 20.75
C VAL A 186 4.65 -14.76 20.72
N GLU A 187 3.84 -14.68 19.67
CA GLU A 187 2.84 -15.73 19.42
C GLU A 187 3.55 -17.02 18.94
N PRO A 188 3.07 -18.20 19.38
CA PRO A 188 3.66 -19.47 19.00
C PRO A 188 3.59 -19.67 17.48
N PRO A 189 4.56 -20.41 16.90
CA PRO A 189 4.56 -20.68 15.46
C PRO A 189 3.20 -21.26 15.04
N LYS A 190 2.61 -20.67 13.99
CA LYS A 190 1.39 -21.21 13.36
C LYS A 190 1.58 -22.71 13.14
N ALA A 191 0.62 -23.50 13.61
CA ALA A 191 0.59 -24.95 13.46
C ALA A 191 0.85 -25.32 12.00
N GLY A 192 2.03 -25.89 11.72
CA GLY A 192 2.46 -26.29 10.37
C GLY A 192 3.83 -25.75 9.92
N THR A 193 4.48 -24.87 10.68
CA THR A 193 5.85 -24.42 10.37
C THR A 193 6.85 -25.23 11.21
N LEU A 194 7.69 -26.02 10.55
CA LEU A 194 8.74 -26.80 11.20
C LEU A 194 9.71 -25.85 11.91
N VAL A 195 9.85 -26.05 13.22
CA VAL A 195 10.81 -25.33 14.05
C VAL A 195 12.24 -25.65 13.56
N PRO A 196 13.17 -24.69 13.55
CA PRO A 196 14.55 -24.93 13.13
C PRO A 196 15.20 -26.10 13.89
N THR A 197 16.03 -26.89 13.18
CA THR A 197 16.69 -28.10 13.70
C THR A 197 17.52 -27.84 14.96
N GLU A 198 18.02 -26.62 15.12
CA GLU A 198 18.84 -26.21 16.28
C GLU A 198 18.05 -26.20 17.60
N GLU A 199 16.77 -25.82 17.59
CA GLU A 199 15.92 -25.86 18.79
C GLU A 199 15.47 -27.29 19.14
N SER A 200 15.40 -28.17 18.13
CA SER A 200 15.03 -29.58 18.32
C SER A 200 16.14 -30.40 19.02
N ILE A 201 17.39 -29.98 18.86
CA ILE A 201 18.56 -30.66 19.46
C ILE A 201 18.84 -30.11 20.86
N ALA A 202 18.58 -28.82 21.10
CA ALA A 202 18.82 -28.17 22.38
C ALA A 202 17.81 -28.56 23.49
N ALA A 203 16.61 -29.03 23.12
CA ALA A 203 15.59 -29.50 24.07
C ALA A 203 15.77 -30.96 24.53
N ALA A 204 16.80 -31.66 24.05
CA ALA A 204 17.16 -32.97 24.58
C ALA A 204 18.02 -32.78 25.85
N PRO A 205 17.55 -33.16 27.06
CA PRO A 205 18.44 -33.22 28.21
C PRO A 205 19.57 -34.22 27.92
N PRO A 206 20.80 -33.96 28.42
CA PRO A 206 21.95 -34.85 28.18
C PRO A 206 21.62 -36.27 28.63
N PRO A 207 22.03 -37.31 27.88
CA PRO A 207 21.76 -38.69 28.27
C PRO A 207 22.43 -38.97 29.61
N GLU A 208 21.62 -39.25 30.64
CA GLU A 208 22.11 -39.82 31.88
C GLU A 208 22.80 -41.16 31.59
N PRO A 209 23.93 -41.49 32.24
CA PRO A 209 24.62 -42.73 31.99
C PRO A 209 23.70 -43.91 32.33
N GLU A 210 23.44 -44.76 31.33
CA GLU A 210 22.56 -45.92 31.41
C GLU A 210 22.92 -46.77 32.64
N ARG A 211 22.01 -46.81 33.62
CA ARG A 211 22.05 -47.83 34.67
C ARG A 211 21.59 -49.14 34.01
N PRO A 212 22.43 -50.19 33.91
CA PRO A 212 22.02 -51.40 33.23
C PRO A 212 20.86 -52.06 33.99
N MET A 213 19.71 -52.20 33.33
CA MET A 213 18.49 -52.87 33.84
C MET A 213 18.77 -54.27 34.42
N ALA A 214 19.87 -54.91 34.02
CA ALA A 214 20.33 -56.18 34.56
C ALA A 214 20.55 -56.15 36.10
N THR A 215 20.92 -54.99 36.65
CA THR A 215 21.21 -54.86 38.09
C THR A 215 19.95 -54.79 38.94
N MET A 216 18.86 -54.18 38.42
CA MET A 216 17.58 -54.12 39.13
C MET A 216 16.86 -55.47 39.08
N LEU A 217 16.86 -56.14 37.92
CA LEU A 217 16.26 -57.47 37.79
C LEU A 217 16.98 -58.51 38.67
N ALA A 218 18.31 -58.39 38.82
CA ALA A 218 19.10 -59.24 39.71
C ALA A 218 18.87 -58.94 41.20
N GLN A 219 18.61 -57.68 41.57
CA GLN A 219 18.23 -57.31 42.94
C GLN A 219 16.81 -57.75 43.28
N GLU A 220 15.89 -57.68 42.33
CA GLU A 220 14.49 -58.06 42.49
C GLU A 220 14.32 -59.59 42.56
N ALA A 221 15.06 -60.35 41.75
CA ALA A 221 15.12 -61.81 41.85
C ALA A 221 15.75 -62.29 43.17
N ARG A 222 16.70 -61.53 43.73
CA ARG A 222 17.35 -61.84 45.01
C ARG A 222 16.47 -61.46 46.21
N ALA A 223 15.61 -60.45 46.06
CA ALA A 223 14.60 -60.09 47.05
C ALA A 223 13.43 -61.10 47.07
N ALA A 224 13.02 -61.61 45.90
CA ALA A 224 11.96 -62.63 45.80
C ALA A 224 12.36 -63.99 46.39
N MET A 225 13.65 -64.33 46.44
CA MET A 225 14.14 -65.56 47.11
C MET A 225 14.47 -65.38 48.60
N ALA A 226 14.25 -64.19 49.18
CA ALA A 226 14.64 -63.87 50.57
C ALA A 226 13.46 -63.57 51.50
N ALA A 227 12.21 -63.84 51.09
CA ALA A 227 11.03 -63.71 51.96
C ALA A 227 10.60 -65.09 52.52
N PRO A 228 10.31 -65.23 53.83
CA PRO A 228 9.85 -66.49 54.44
C PRO A 228 8.36 -66.75 54.15
N ASP A 229 8.01 -68.04 54.10
CA ASP A 229 6.68 -68.58 53.81
C ASP A 229 5.60 -68.11 54.81
N GLU A 230 4.48 -67.59 54.30
CA GLU A 230 3.21 -67.45 55.04
C GLU A 230 2.03 -67.92 54.17
N GLU A 231 1.03 -68.49 54.84
CA GLU A 231 0.18 -69.63 54.45
C GLU A 231 -0.92 -69.31 53.40
N GLU A 232 -1.20 -70.29 52.52
CA GLU A 232 -2.33 -70.28 51.58
C GLU A 232 -3.67 -70.47 52.32
N GLU A 233 -4.47 -69.42 52.50
CA GLU A 233 -5.89 -69.54 52.86
C GLU A 233 -6.74 -69.86 51.62
N THR A 234 -7.38 -71.04 51.63
CA THR A 234 -8.34 -71.46 50.61
C THR A 234 -9.64 -70.62 50.68
N PRO A 235 -10.20 -70.16 49.55
CA PRO A 235 -11.42 -69.34 49.56
C PRO A 235 -12.69 -70.13 49.92
N ASP A 236 -13.48 -69.55 50.84
CA ASP A 236 -14.73 -70.10 51.40
C ASP A 236 -15.95 -69.92 50.45
N VAL A 237 -16.82 -70.92 50.44
CA VAL A 237 -17.87 -71.19 49.44
C VAL A 237 -19.09 -70.28 49.61
N ASP A 238 -19.26 -69.66 50.78
CA ASP A 238 -20.42 -68.81 51.10
C ASP A 238 -20.38 -67.41 50.46
N SER A 239 -19.23 -66.96 49.93
CA SER A 239 -19.15 -65.65 49.25
C SER A 239 -19.82 -65.62 47.86
N VAL A 240 -20.04 -66.79 47.25
CA VAL A 240 -20.59 -66.92 45.89
C VAL A 240 -22.12 -66.81 45.88
N PHE A 241 -22.81 -67.26 46.93
CA PHE A 241 -24.28 -67.29 46.97
C PHE A 241 -24.94 -66.01 47.50
N ALA A 242 -24.18 -65.10 48.11
CA ALA A 242 -24.70 -63.83 48.61
C ALA A 242 -25.16 -62.88 47.47
N ARG A 243 -24.53 -62.94 46.29
CA ARG A 243 -24.82 -62.00 45.18
C ARG A 243 -26.03 -62.35 44.31
N LEU A 244 -26.73 -63.46 44.57
CA LEU A 244 -27.90 -63.87 43.79
C LEU A 244 -29.24 -63.42 44.41
N LYS A 245 -29.25 -62.98 45.67
CA LYS A 245 -30.47 -62.63 46.40
C LYS A 245 -30.96 -61.19 46.16
N ASP A 246 -30.08 -60.32 45.66
CA ASP A 246 -30.39 -58.90 45.39
C ASP A 246 -31.06 -58.66 44.02
N LEU A 247 -31.16 -59.67 43.15
CA LEU A 247 -31.67 -59.50 41.78
C LEU A 247 -33.15 -59.88 41.56
N LYS A 248 -33.90 -60.22 42.61
CA LYS A 248 -35.29 -60.72 42.45
C LYS A 248 -36.29 -60.04 43.40
N ARG A 249 -36.53 -58.74 43.22
CA ARG A 249 -37.74 -58.08 43.76
C ARG A 249 -38.09 -56.75 43.09
N THR A 250 -38.40 -56.77 41.79
CA THR A 250 -39.14 -55.66 41.12
C THR A 250 -40.04 -56.21 40.02
N ASP A 251 -41.31 -56.45 40.35
CA ASP A 251 -42.51 -56.60 39.49
C ASP A 251 -43.64 -57.10 40.45
N ALA A 252 -44.87 -56.61 40.58
CA ALA A 252 -45.67 -55.52 40.02
C ALA A 252 -46.90 -55.32 41.00
N PRO A 253 -48.13 -54.91 40.62
CA PRO A 253 -48.69 -53.56 40.75
C PRO A 253 -49.96 -53.40 41.66
N SER A 254 -50.36 -52.13 41.84
CA SER A 254 -51.71 -51.55 42.06
C SER A 254 -52.64 -52.01 43.21
N GLU A 255 -53.03 -51.05 44.05
CA GLU A 255 -54.44 -50.64 44.29
C GLU A 255 -54.49 -49.19 44.81
#